data_AF-A0A2E4WJR0-F1
#
_entry.id   AF-A0A2E4WJR0-F1
#
_cell.length_a   1.000
_cell.length_b   1.000
_cell.length_c   1.000
_cell.angle_alpha   90.00
_cell.angle_beta   90.00
_cell.angle_gamma   90.00
#
_symmetry.space_group_name_H-M   'P 1'
#
loop_
_entity.id
_entity.type
_entity.pdbx_description
1 polymer ?
#
loop_
_entity_poly.entity_id
_entity_poly.type
_entity_poly.pdbx_seq_one_letter_code
_entity_poly.pdbx_strand_id
1 'polypeptide(L)'
;MTSRFFNLFFILIMSCLVAEENKSDDYDFIISGSLSISNNGVAPVPSFTLGEPALINSVSITKGRLTFTPETGLDFSGNPWFIENWFRWQIFDDRFKTNLGVDWSFFFQNYDVPNANVHEVVRYLALEIATGYDI
;
A
#
# COMPACT_ATOMS: atom_id res chain seq x y z
N MET A 1 -6.07 -31.54 16.41
CA MET A 1 -7.31 -30.95 15.85
C MET A 1 -7.05 -29.61 15.16
N THR A 2 -5.97 -28.90 15.48
CA THR A 2 -5.60 -27.57 14.94
C THR A 2 -5.14 -27.55 13.48
N SER A 3 -4.41 -28.57 12.98
CA SER A 3 -3.89 -28.52 11.59
C SER A 3 -4.96 -28.67 10.51
N ARG A 4 -6.08 -29.37 10.81
CA ARG A 4 -7.17 -29.57 9.85
C ARG A 4 -7.96 -28.29 9.58
N PHE A 5 -8.19 -27.47 10.61
CA PHE A 5 -8.82 -26.16 10.45
C PHE A 5 -7.91 -25.17 9.72
N PHE A 6 -6.61 -25.18 10.02
CA PHE A 6 -5.63 -24.37 9.31
C PHE A 6 -5.58 -24.71 7.80
N ASN A 7 -5.59 -26.00 7.45
CA ASN A 7 -5.61 -26.44 6.05
C ASN A 7 -6.91 -26.06 5.35
N LEU A 8 -8.08 -26.17 6.02
CA LEU A 8 -9.35 -25.74 5.44
C LEU A 8 -9.40 -24.23 5.20
N PHE A 9 -8.90 -23.43 6.15
CA PHE A 9 -8.80 -21.99 6.02
C PHE A 9 -7.87 -21.59 4.87
N PHE A 10 -6.73 -22.25 4.74
CA PHE A 10 -5.79 -22.03 3.64
C PHE A 10 -6.37 -22.42 2.27
N ILE A 11 -7.10 -23.53 2.19
CA ILE A 11 -7.82 -23.95 0.97
C ILE A 11 -8.93 -22.95 0.61
N LEU A 12 -9.67 -22.44 1.59
CA LEU A 12 -10.74 -21.46 1.37
C LEU A 12 -10.17 -20.15 0.79
N ILE A 13 -9.07 -19.65 1.36
CA ILE A 13 -8.37 -18.45 0.86
C ILE A 13 -7.91 -18.67 -0.59
N MET A 14 -7.26 -19.80 -0.87
CA MET A 14 -6.78 -20.10 -2.22
C MET A 14 -7.93 -20.24 -3.23
N SER A 15 -9.08 -20.78 -2.82
CA SER A 15 -10.25 -20.86 -3.70
C SER A 15 -10.85 -19.49 -4.03
N CYS A 16 -10.83 -18.52 -3.10
CA CYS A 16 -11.23 -17.15 -3.38
C CYS A 16 -10.25 -16.43 -4.31
N LEU A 17 -8.94 -16.69 -4.19
CA LEU A 17 -7.92 -16.10 -5.07
C LEU A 17 -8.01 -16.61 -6.52
N VAL A 18 -8.56 -17.81 -6.75
CA VAL A 18 -8.69 -18.41 -8.10
C VAL A 18 -10.04 -18.09 -8.75
N ALA A 19 -10.96 -17.43 -8.04
CA ALA A 19 -12.27 -17.06 -8.56
C ALA A 19 -12.21 -15.76 -9.39
N GLU A 20 -11.50 -15.78 -10.52
CA GLU A 20 -11.60 -14.75 -11.55
C GLU A 20 -12.65 -15.15 -12.60
N GLU A 21 -13.51 -14.21 -12.99
CA GLU A 21 -14.44 -14.37 -14.10
C GLU A 21 -13.65 -14.47 -15.41
N ASN A 22 -13.86 -15.54 -16.18
CA ASN A 22 -13.25 -15.79 -17.49
C ASN A 22 -13.80 -14.84 -18.58
N LYS A 23 -13.71 -13.52 -18.38
CA LYS A 23 -13.75 -12.55 -19.47
C LYS A 23 -12.35 -12.02 -19.66
N SER A 24 -11.69 -12.49 -20.72
CA SER A 24 -10.49 -11.85 -21.24
C SER A 24 -10.88 -10.53 -21.90
N ASP A 25 -11.31 -9.56 -21.09
CA ASP A 25 -11.36 -8.18 -21.53
C ASP A 25 -9.90 -7.70 -21.56
N ASP A 26 -9.43 -7.30 -22.75
CA ASP A 26 -8.09 -6.76 -22.92
C ASP A 26 -8.05 -5.36 -22.29
N TYR A 27 -7.69 -5.30 -21.02
CA TYR A 27 -7.57 -4.04 -20.30
C TYR A 27 -6.20 -3.41 -20.55
N ASP A 28 -6.20 -2.21 -21.12
CA ASP A 28 -5.01 -1.36 -21.20
C ASP A 28 -4.50 -0.97 -19.80
N PHE A 29 -3.20 -0.74 -19.69
CA PHE A 29 -2.60 -0.18 -18.48
C PHE A 29 -2.81 1.33 -18.44
N ILE A 30 -3.40 1.82 -17.35
CA ILE A 30 -3.47 3.24 -17.03
C ILE A 30 -2.39 3.54 -15.99
N ILE A 31 -1.44 4.42 -16.34
CA ILE A 31 -0.33 4.80 -15.47
C ILE A 31 -0.40 6.30 -15.22
N SER A 32 -0.35 6.68 -13.95
CA SER A 32 -0.23 8.07 -13.51
C SER A 32 0.79 8.16 -12.36
N GLY A 33 1.26 9.36 -12.06
CA GLY A 33 2.18 9.56 -10.95
C GLY A 33 2.36 11.01 -10.59
N SER A 34 2.95 11.24 -9.42
CA SER A 34 3.25 12.56 -8.88
C SER A 34 4.64 12.55 -8.22
N LEU A 35 5.28 13.70 -8.27
CA LEU A 35 6.52 13.98 -7.57
C LEU A 35 6.32 15.27 -6.78
N SER A 36 6.61 15.25 -5.49
CA SER A 36 6.39 16.38 -4.59
C SER A 36 7.55 16.58 -3.63
N ILE A 37 7.69 17.81 -3.17
CA ILE A 37 8.66 18.22 -2.16
C ILE A 37 7.87 18.75 -0.97
N SER A 38 8.16 18.24 0.23
CA SER A 38 7.57 18.69 1.49
C SER A 38 8.64 19.35 2.36
N ASN A 39 8.25 20.38 3.14
CA ASN A 39 9.16 21.06 4.07
C ASN A 39 9.19 20.43 5.47
N ASN A 40 8.19 19.61 5.80
CA ASN A 40 7.96 19.02 7.12
C ASN A 40 7.38 17.62 6.91
N GLY A 41 8.10 16.71 6.25
CA GLY A 41 7.57 15.41 5.83
C GLY A 41 6.68 14.74 6.88
N VAL A 42 5.35 14.85 6.73
CA VAL A 42 4.35 14.20 7.58
C VAL A 42 4.02 12.89 6.90
N ALA A 43 4.33 11.76 7.55
CA ALA A 43 4.00 10.46 7.01
C ALA A 43 2.47 10.24 7.06
N PRO A 44 1.92 9.40 6.17
CA PRO A 44 0.54 8.92 6.24
C PRO A 44 0.19 8.30 7.61
N VAL A 45 1.17 7.68 8.26
CA VAL A 45 1.11 7.28 9.67
C VAL A 45 1.82 8.35 10.53
N PRO A 46 1.09 9.16 11.33
CA PRO A 46 1.62 10.35 12.00
C PRO A 46 2.85 10.11 12.90
N SER A 47 3.00 8.87 13.40
CA SER A 47 4.11 8.45 14.25
C SER A 47 5.48 8.44 13.54
N PHE A 48 5.54 8.53 12.21
CA PHE A 48 6.76 8.45 11.42
C PHE A 48 7.10 9.76 10.69
N THR A 49 7.04 10.89 11.41
CA THR A 49 7.41 12.19 10.82
C THR A 49 8.92 12.26 10.61
N LEU A 50 9.36 12.62 9.40
CA LEU A 50 10.79 12.79 9.09
C LEU A 50 11.37 14.03 9.79
N GLY A 51 10.57 15.09 9.91
CA GLY A 51 10.97 16.33 10.57
C GLY A 51 11.94 17.20 9.75
N GLU A 52 12.22 16.82 8.50
CA GLU A 52 13.07 17.55 7.56
C GLU A 52 12.43 17.57 6.16
N PRO A 53 13.00 18.34 5.20
CA PRO A 53 12.54 18.33 3.83
C PRO A 53 12.59 16.93 3.20
N ALA A 54 11.52 16.57 2.48
CA ALA A 54 11.39 15.25 1.86
C ALA A 54 11.02 15.36 0.38
N LEU A 55 11.54 14.42 -0.41
CA LEU A 55 11.09 14.14 -1.76
C LEU A 55 10.13 12.94 -1.71
N ILE A 56 8.91 13.11 -2.21
CA ILE A 56 7.88 12.06 -2.21
C ILE A 56 7.48 11.78 -3.65
N ASN A 57 7.59 10.51 -4.04
CA ASN A 57 7.20 10.01 -5.36
C ASN A 57 6.05 9.01 -5.19
N SER A 58 4.97 9.20 -5.94
CA SER A 58 3.79 8.34 -5.93
C SER A 58 3.47 7.93 -7.37
N VAL A 59 3.21 6.64 -7.60
CA VAL A 59 2.82 6.13 -8.91
C VAL A 59 1.54 5.34 -8.74
N SER A 60 0.63 5.39 -9.71
CA SER A 60 -0.57 4.56 -9.77
C SER A 60 -0.60 3.81 -11.08
N ILE A 61 -0.72 2.49 -11.00
CA ILE A 61 -0.78 1.58 -12.12
C ILE A 61 -2.09 0.81 -12.01
N THR A 62 -3.00 1.01 -12.96
CA THR A 62 -4.30 0.34 -12.98
C THR A 62 -4.44 -0.54 -14.20
N LYS A 63 -4.92 -1.77 -14.00
CA LYS A 63 -5.31 -2.69 -15.06
C LYS A 63 -6.63 -3.35 -14.70
N GLY A 64 -7.66 -3.08 -15.49
CA GLY A 64 -9.02 -3.53 -15.18
C GLY A 64 -9.44 -3.01 -13.80
N ARG A 65 -9.73 -3.93 -12.88
CA ARG A 65 -10.19 -3.63 -11.51
C ARG A 65 -9.09 -3.54 -10.46
N LEU A 66 -7.85 -3.87 -10.84
CA LEU A 66 -6.70 -3.85 -9.94
C LEU A 66 -5.93 -2.54 -10.10
N THR A 67 -5.68 -1.86 -8.98
CA THR A 67 -4.82 -0.69 -8.89
C THR A 67 -3.68 -0.98 -7.91
N PHE A 68 -2.44 -0.76 -8.36
CA PHE A 68 -1.24 -0.77 -7.53
C PHE A 68 -0.70 0.67 -7.40
N THR A 69 -0.53 1.13 -6.17
CA THR A 69 -0.08 2.49 -5.87
C THR A 69 1.15 2.46 -4.95
N PRO A 70 2.37 2.31 -5.49
CA PRO A 70 3.59 2.49 -4.72
C PRO A 70 3.87 3.96 -4.47
N GLU A 71 4.23 4.28 -3.23
CA GLU A 71 4.71 5.59 -2.81
C GLU A 71 6.02 5.46 -2.03
N THR A 72 6.96 6.36 -2.28
CA THR A 72 8.26 6.38 -1.62
C THR A 72 8.62 7.77 -1.17
N GLY A 73 9.07 7.90 0.08
CA GLY A 73 9.66 9.11 0.63
C GLY A 73 11.17 8.97 0.82
N LEU A 74 11.92 10.00 0.43
CA LEU A 74 13.35 10.14 0.66
C LEU A 74 13.63 11.49 1.34
N ASP A 75 14.66 11.54 2.18
CA ASP A 75 15.24 12.82 2.57
C ASP A 75 16.05 13.44 1.41
N PHE A 76 16.51 14.68 1.57
CA PHE A 76 17.33 15.35 0.53
C PHE A 76 18.78 14.83 0.44
N SER A 77 19.21 14.00 1.39
CA SER A 77 20.48 13.27 1.33
C SER A 77 20.36 11.93 0.58
N GLY A 78 19.13 11.54 0.21
CA GLY A 78 18.81 10.28 -0.47
C GLY A 78 18.57 9.10 0.47
N ASN A 79 18.47 9.31 1.78
CA ASN A 79 18.14 8.24 2.72
C ASN A 79 16.65 7.89 2.60
N PRO A 80 16.28 6.59 2.67
CA PRO A 80 14.89 6.17 2.63
C PRO A 80 14.17 6.60 3.91
N TRP A 81 12.97 7.14 3.74
CA TRP A 81 12.08 7.49 4.84
C TRP A 81 10.90 6.51 4.94
N PHE A 82 10.21 6.27 3.82
CA PHE A 82 9.17 5.25 3.77
C PHE A 82 8.99 4.66 2.38
N ILE A 83 8.41 3.47 2.35
CA ILE A 83 7.90 2.80 1.16
C ILE A 83 6.50 2.29 1.53
N GLU A 84 5.47 2.76 0.83
CA GLU A 84 4.08 2.36 1.01
C GLU A 84 3.56 1.71 -0.27
N ASN A 85 2.86 0.58 -0.14
CA ASN A 85 2.42 -0.21 -1.29
C ASN A 85 0.96 -0.61 -1.13
N TRP A 86 0.09 0.16 -1.75
CA TRP A 86 -1.33 -0.16 -1.79
C TRP A 86 -1.68 -1.02 -2.99
N PHE A 87 -2.35 -2.13 -2.75
CA PHE A 87 -3.10 -2.89 -3.74
C PHE A 87 -4.58 -2.68 -3.48
N ARG A 88 -5.33 -2.22 -4.49
CA ARG A 88 -6.79 -2.05 -4.40
C ARG A 88 -7.48 -2.82 -5.51
N TRP A 89 -8.52 -3.56 -5.14
CA TRP A 89 -9.39 -4.27 -6.07
C TRP A 89 -10.80 -3.70 -6.00
N GLN A 90 -11.31 -3.24 -7.15
CA GLN A 90 -12.67 -2.74 -7.26
C GLN A 90 -13.67 -3.90 -7.37
N ILE A 91 -14.53 -4.06 -6.37
CA ILE A 91 -15.59 -5.09 -6.38
C ILE A 91 -16.80 -4.60 -7.16
N PHE A 92 -17.26 -3.38 -6.85
CA PHE A 92 -18.45 -2.78 -7.43
C PHE A 92 -18.06 -1.47 -8.12
N ASP A 93 -18.55 -1.27 -9.34
CA ASP A 93 -18.25 -0.12 -10.20
C ASP A 93 -19.53 0.51 -10.80
N ASP A 94 -20.65 0.36 -10.09
CA ASP A 94 -21.90 1.06 -10.42
C ASP A 94 -22.08 2.22 -9.42
N ARG A 95 -23.32 2.63 -9.11
CA ARG A 95 -23.62 3.70 -8.13
C ARG A 95 -22.90 3.59 -6.79
N PHE A 96 -22.58 2.37 -6.36
CA PHE A 96 -21.72 2.12 -5.21
C PHE A 96 -20.36 1.62 -5.68
N LYS A 97 -19.36 2.51 -5.64
CA LYS A 97 -17.98 2.15 -5.95
C LYS A 97 -17.32 1.60 -4.70
N THR A 98 -17.07 0.30 -4.65
CA THR A 98 -16.45 -0.35 -3.48
C THR A 98 -15.13 -0.99 -3.84
N ASN A 99 -14.09 -0.65 -3.07
CA ASN A 99 -12.75 -1.20 -3.18
C ASN A 99 -12.40 -2.00 -1.92
N LEU A 100 -11.70 -3.11 -2.12
CA LEU A 100 -10.89 -3.73 -1.06
C LEU A 100 -9.45 -3.32 -1.26
N GLY A 101 -8.77 -2.96 -0.18
CA GLY A 101 -7.36 -2.61 -0.21
C GLY A 101 -6.53 -3.45 0.75
N VAL A 102 -5.28 -3.69 0.38
CA VAL A 102 -4.22 -4.12 1.29
C VAL A 102 -3.03 -3.20 1.11
N ASP A 103 -2.47 -2.75 2.22
CA ASP A 103 -1.24 -1.98 2.25
C ASP A 103 -0.13 -2.81 2.86
N TRP A 104 1.05 -2.79 2.24
CA TRP A 104 2.27 -3.29 2.84
C TRP A 104 3.36 -2.22 2.83
N SER A 105 3.62 -1.67 4.01
CA SER A 105 4.46 -0.49 4.20
C SER A 105 5.70 -0.76 5.05
N PHE A 106 6.74 0.03 4.79
CA PHE A 106 8.00 0.06 5.51
C PHE A 106 8.35 1.51 5.86
N PHE A 107 8.61 1.77 7.14
CA PHE A 107 9.02 3.07 7.64
C PHE A 107 10.41 2.95 8.26
N PHE A 108 11.31 3.86 7.90
CA PHE A 108 12.69 3.87 8.32
C PHE A 108 12.91 4.99 9.33
N GLN A 109 13.53 4.67 10.45
CA GLN A 109 13.85 5.65 11.49
C GLN A 109 15.20 5.36 12.14
N ASN A 110 15.90 6.42 12.52
CA ASN A 110 17.14 6.32 13.28
C ASN A 110 16.81 6.36 14.76
N TYR A 111 17.34 5.40 15.51
CA TYR A 111 17.21 5.33 16.95
C TYR A 111 18.59 5.36 17.60
N ASP A 112 18.85 6.42 18.37
CA ASP A 112 20.10 6.56 19.12
C ASP A 112 20.01 5.76 20.42
N VAL A 113 20.81 4.70 20.50
CA VAL A 113 21.08 4.01 21.76
C VAL A 113 22.41 4.50 22.35
N PRO A 114 22.64 4.44 23.68
CA PRO A 114 23.78 5.08 24.34
C PRO A 114 25.18 4.79 23.78
N ASN A 115 25.37 3.78 22.93
CA ASN A 115 26.64 3.41 22.30
C ASN A 115 26.55 3.06 20.80
N ALA A 116 25.41 3.29 20.14
CA ALA A 116 25.25 2.99 18.72
C ALA A 116 24.09 3.78 18.09
N ASN A 117 24.19 4.03 16.79
CA ASN A 117 23.05 4.44 15.99
C ASN A 117 22.45 3.18 15.36
N VAL A 118 21.16 2.96 15.57
CA VAL A 118 20.45 1.80 15.01
C VAL A 118 19.44 2.29 13.99
N HIS A 119 19.49 1.73 12.79
CA HIS A 119 18.45 1.90 11.79
C HIS A 119 17.32 0.91 12.07
N GLU A 120 16.17 1.42 12.48
CA GLU A 120 14.97 0.64 12.69
C GLU A 120 14.09 0.69 11.45
N VAL A 121 13.54 -0.47 11.08
CA VAL A 121 12.54 -0.59 10.02
C VAL A 121 11.25 -1.14 10.62
N VAL A 122 10.22 -0.32 10.62
CA VAL A 122 8.89 -0.71 11.07
C VAL A 122 8.06 -1.16 9.87
N ARG A 123 7.40 -2.30 10.01
CA ARG A 123 6.56 -2.89 8.96
C ARG A 123 5.10 -2.71 9.33
N TYR A 124 4.30 -2.18 8.41
CA TYR A 124 2.86 -2.03 8.54
C TYR A 124 2.13 -2.88 7.51
N LEU A 125 1.03 -3.50 7.95
CA LEU A 125 0.09 -4.19 7.09
C LEU A 125 -1.29 -3.63 7.42
N ALA A 126 -1.97 -3.05 6.44
CA ALA A 126 -3.34 -2.54 6.61
C ALA A 126 -4.30 -3.23 5.65
N LEU A 127 -5.57 -3.30 6.05
CA LEU A 127 -6.67 -3.76 5.22
C LEU A 127 -7.70 -2.64 5.11
N GLU A 128 -8.23 -2.42 3.91
CA GLU A 128 -9.19 -1.37 3.60
C GLU A 128 -10.45 -1.97 2.98
N ILE A 129 -11.60 -1.45 3.40
CA ILE A 129 -12.86 -1.56 2.66
C ILE A 129 -13.37 -0.14 2.49
N ALA A 130 -13.36 0.37 1.28
CA ALA A 130 -13.74 1.74 0.97
C ALA A 130 -14.93 1.74 0.00
N THR A 131 -16.04 2.35 0.41
CA THR A 131 -17.24 2.50 -0.43
C THR A 131 -17.55 3.98 -0.64
N GLY A 132 -17.61 4.40 -1.90
CA GLY A 132 -18.13 5.68 -2.35
C GLY A 132 -19.50 5.52 -3.04
N TYR A 133 -20.29 6.60 -3.03
CA TYR A 133 -21.54 6.69 -3.76
C TYR A 133 -21.48 7.88 -4.72
N ASP A 134 -21.72 7.64 -6.00
CA ASP A 134 -21.79 8.69 -7.02
C ASP A 134 -23.25 9.19 -7.11
N ILE A 135 -23.45 10.51 -6.91
CA ILE A 135 -24.75 11.21 -6.93
C ILE A 135 -25.19 11.52 -8.36
#